data_AF-A0AB72VCG4-F1
#
_entry.id   AF-A0AB72VCG4-F1
#
_cell.length_a   1.000
_cell.length_b   1.000
_cell.length_c   1.000
_cell.angle_alpha   90.00
_cell.angle_beta   90.00
_cell.angle_gamma   90.00
#
_symmetry.space_group_name_H-M   'P 1'
#
loop_
_entity.id
_entity.type
_entity.pdbx_description
1 polymer ?
#
loop_
_entity_poly.entity_id
_entity_poly.type
_entity_poly.pdbx_seq_one_letter_code
_entity_poly.pdbx_strand_id
1 'polypeptide(L)' 'MTAPVTRAIATIPDDAWETIQYPDAIFDEDTERWISSAEVAEVPFTAFSSQKKAKQIPGRLVVRRIPELNKKE' A
#
# COMPACT_ATOMS: atom_id res chain seq x y z
N MET A 1 7.76 6.68 7.38
CA MET A 1 7.99 5.90 6.14
C MET A 1 9.47 5.93 5.76
N THR A 2 10.02 4.87 5.16
CA THR A 2 11.42 4.85 4.70
C THR A 2 11.51 5.22 3.21
N ALA A 3 12.61 5.86 2.80
CA ALA A 3 12.83 6.29 1.42
C ALA A 3 12.60 5.21 0.33
N PRO A 4 13.04 3.93 0.47
CA PRO A 4 12.79 2.91 -0.55
C PRO A 4 11.31 2.54 -0.69
N VAL A 5 10.55 2.57 0.41
CA VAL A 5 9.10 2.28 0.39
C VAL A 5 8.36 3.42 -0.31
N THR A 6 8.66 4.67 0.02
CA THR A 6 8.05 5.84 -0.65
C THR A 6 8.34 5.85 -2.15
N ARG A 7 9.57 5.49 -2.56
CA ARG A 7 9.93 5.37 -3.98
C ARG A 7 9.13 4.28 -4.68
N ALA A 8 8.99 3.11 -4.07
CA ALA A 8 8.18 2.02 -4.65
C ALA A 8 6.71 2.44 -4.81
N ILE A 9 6.12 3.09 -3.79
CA ILE A 9 4.75 3.61 -3.87
C ILE A 9 4.59 4.61 -5.02
N ALA A 10 5.56 5.51 -5.22
CA ALA A 10 5.53 6.49 -6.31
C ALA A 10 5.62 5.90 -7.72
N THR A 11 5.99 4.61 -7.85
CA THR A 11 6.05 3.91 -9.15
C THR A 11 4.77 3.16 -9.51
N ILE A 12 3.79 3.10 -8.61
CA ILE A 12 2.53 2.38 -8.84
C ILE A 12 1.67 3.19 -9.83
N PRO A 13 1.36 2.66 -11.03
CA PRO A 13 0.48 3.34 -11.96
C PRO A 13 -0.97 3.34 -11.46
N ASP A 14 -1.77 4.31 -11.87
CA ASP A 14 -3.17 4.42 -11.44
C ASP A 14 -4.04 3.21 -11.81
N ASP A 15 -3.70 2.50 -12.87
CA ASP A 15 -4.40 1.28 -13.32
C ASP A 15 -4.01 0.01 -12.53
N ALA A 16 -2.94 0.06 -11.72
CA ALA A 16 -2.51 -1.08 -10.90
C ALA A 16 -3.26 -1.21 -9.56
N TRP A 17 -4.24 -0.34 -9.30
CA TRP A 17 -5.03 -0.36 -8.08
C TRP A 17 -6.29 -1.20 -8.27
N GLU A 18 -6.41 -2.25 -7.47
CA GLU A 18 -7.59 -3.11 -7.45
C GLU A 18 -8.51 -2.71 -6.30
N THR A 19 -9.79 -2.46 -6.61
CA THR A 19 -10.78 -2.18 -5.58
C THR A 19 -11.16 -3.47 -4.86
N ILE A 20 -11.04 -3.46 -3.53
CA ILE A 20 -11.48 -4.53 -2.65
C ILE A 20 -12.64 -4.06 -1.77
N GLN A 21 -13.57 -4.97 -1.50
CA GLN A 21 -14.63 -4.76 -0.52
C GLN A 21 -14.44 -5.70 0.67
N TYR A 22 -14.57 -5.14 1.86
CA TYR A 22 -14.61 -5.91 3.08
C TYR A 22 -16.06 -6.36 3.34
N PRO A 23 -16.29 -7.64 3.69
CA PRO A 23 -17.63 -8.12 4.02
C PRO A 23 -18.19 -7.43 5.27
N ASP A 24 -17.33 -7.16 6.24
CA ASP A 24 -17.61 -6.34 7.41
C ASP A 24 -16.75 -5.08 7.33
N ALA A 25 -17.35 -3.91 7.58
CA ALA A 25 -16.59 -2.67 7.60
C ALA A 25 -15.49 -2.74 8.68
N ILE A 26 -14.28 -2.31 8.33
CA ILE A 26 -13.15 -2.27 9.25
C ILE A 26 -12.98 -0.84 9.74
N PHE A 27 -12.85 -0.66 11.05
CA PHE A 27 -12.54 0.65 11.62
C PHE A 27 -11.09 1.01 11.31
N ASP A 28 -10.88 2.12 10.61
CA ASP A 28 -9.56 2.67 10.30
C ASP A 28 -9.23 3.75 11.33
N GLU A 29 -8.24 3.48 12.19
CA GLU A 29 -7.86 4.36 13.30
C GLU A 29 -7.21 5.67 12.82
N ASP A 30 -6.60 5.68 11.63
CA ASP A 30 -5.95 6.87 11.08
C ASP A 30 -6.98 7.92 10.66
N THR A 31 -8.16 7.47 10.24
CA THR A 31 -9.23 8.32 9.71
C THR A 31 -10.49 8.37 10.57
N GLU A 32 -10.48 7.63 11.69
CA GLU A 32 -11.57 7.52 12.66
C GLU A 32 -12.92 7.12 12.01
N ARG A 33 -12.88 6.27 10.99
CA ARG A 33 -14.05 5.90 10.18
C ARG A 33 -14.14 4.40 9.91
N TRP A 34 -15.37 3.95 9.68
CA TRP A 34 -15.64 2.59 9.20
C TRP A 34 -15.46 2.53 7.68
N ILE A 35 -14.55 1.68 7.23
CA ILE A 35 -14.18 1.51 5.82
C ILE A 35 -14.71 0.17 5.33
N SER A 36 -15.64 0.19 4.37
CA SER A 36 -16.14 -1.02 3.68
C SER A 36 -15.44 -1.28 2.36
N SER A 37 -14.75 -0.29 1.79
CA SER A 37 -14.08 -0.37 0.49
C SER A 37 -12.70 0.27 0.54
N ALA A 38 -11.73 -0.37 -0.09
CA ALA A 38 -10.37 0.15 -0.23
C ALA A 38 -9.81 -0.24 -1.59
N GLU A 39 -8.71 0.40 -1.99
CA GLU A 39 -7.94 -0.02 -3.15
C GLU A 39 -6.60 -0.58 -2.68
N VAL A 40 -6.17 -1.68 -3.30
CA VAL A 40 -4.90 -2.33 -3.02
C VAL A 40 -4.08 -2.42 -4.30
N ALA A 41 -2.81 -2.10 -4.20
CA ALA A 41 -1.83 -2.32 -5.26
C ALA A 41 -0.69 -3.19 -4.74
N GLU A 42 -0.20 -4.07 -5.60
CA GLU A 42 0.93 -4.93 -5.30
C GLU A 42 2.07 -4.65 -6.26
N VAL A 43 3.28 -4.44 -5.74
CA VAL A 43 4.48 -4.26 -6.56
C VAL A 43 5.63 -5.15 -6.11
N PRO A 44 6.47 -5.64 -7.03
CA PRO A 44 7.71 -6.33 -6.68
C PRO A 44 8.58 -5.43 -5.78
N PHE A 45 9.01 -5.96 -4.64
CA PHE A 45 9.83 -5.22 -3.68
C PHE A 45 10.84 -6.13 -2.99
N THR A 46 12.03 -5.60 -2.77
CA THR A 46 13.08 -6.31 -2.01
C THR A 46 13.31 -5.59 -0.70
N ALA A 47 12.90 -6.22 0.41
CA ALA A 47 13.17 -5.72 1.74
C ALA A 47 14.66 -5.84 2.08
N PHE A 48 15.14 -4.92 2.93
CA PHE A 48 16.54 -4.86 3.35
C PHE A 48 17.54 -4.78 2.19
N SER A 49 17.17 -4.11 1.08
CA SER A 49 18.00 -3.99 -0.12
C SER A 49 19.39 -3.38 0.12
N SER A 50 19.56 -2.57 1.17
CA SER A 50 20.87 -2.02 1.57
C SER A 50 21.77 -3.00 2.34
N GLN A 51 21.27 -4.18 2.71
CA GLN A 51 22.04 -5.24 3.37
C GLN A 51 22.74 -6.14 2.32
N LYS A 52 23.64 -7.01 2.79
CA LYS A 52 24.28 -8.05 1.96
C LYS A 52 23.21 -8.87 1.22
N LYS A 53 23.49 -9.32 0.00
CA LYS A 53 22.55 -10.09 -0.85
C LYS A 53 21.88 -11.26 -0.12
N ALA A 54 22.61 -11.97 0.73
CA ALA A 54 22.09 -13.09 1.53
C ALA A 54 20.98 -12.71 2.56
N LYS A 55 20.83 -11.42 2.88
CA LYS A 55 19.81 -10.89 3.80
C LYS A 55 18.70 -10.12 3.08
N GLN A 56 18.79 -10.00 1.76
CA GLN A 56 17.76 -9.33 0.96
C GLN A 56 16.59 -10.29 0.78
N ILE A 57 15.39 -9.82 1.10
CA ILE A 57 14.18 -10.64 1.03
C ILE A 57 13.34 -10.15 -0.14
N PRO A 58 13.33 -10.85 -1.28
CA PRO A 58 12.42 -10.54 -2.37
C PRO A 58 11.00 -10.88 -1.97
N GLY A 59 10.05 -10.03 -2.35
CA GLY A 59 8.63 -10.21 -2.06
C GLY A 59 7.77 -9.21 -2.81
N ARG A 60 6.57 -9.01 -2.29
CA ARG A 60 5.61 -8.02 -2.79
C ARG A 60 5.39 -6.97 -1.71
N LEU A 61 5.44 -5.70 -2.10
CA LEU A 61 4.95 -4.60 -1.28
C LEU A 61 3.47 -4.44 -1.60
N VAL A 62 2.62 -4.71 -0.61
CA VAL A 62 1.17 -4.51 -0.70
C VAL A 62 0.87 -3.13 -0.11
N VAL A 63 0.28 -2.26 -0.93
CA VAL A 63 -0.07 -0.89 -0.55
C VAL A 63 -1.58 -0.76 -0.55
N ARG A 64 -2.15 -0.26 0.54
CA ARG A 64 -3.58 0.02 0.68
C ARG A 64 -3.81 1.53 0.65
N ARG A 65 -4.79 1.99 -0.13
CA ARG A 65 -5.30 3.36 -0.10
C ARG A 65 -6.82 3.38 0.04
N ILE A 66 -7.36 4.46 0.58
CA ILE A 66 -8.80 4.68 0.65
C ILE A 66 -9.12 5.94 -0.16
N PRO A 67 -9.71 5.81 -1.36
CA PRO A 67 -9.88 6.95 -2.27
C PRO A 67 -10.76 8.06 -1.68
N GLU A 68 -11.76 7.69 -0.87
CA GLU A 68 -12.66 8.64 -0.19
C GLU A 68 -11.93 9.60 0.76
N LEU A 69 -10.78 9.18 1.29
CA LEU A 69 -9.97 9.92 2.24
C LEU A 69 -8.82 10.69 1.58
N ASN A 70 -8.56 10.45 0.30
CA ASN A 70 -7.52 11.13 -0.48
C ASN A 70 -8.10 12.25 -1.38
N LYS A 71 -9.33 12.73 -1.10
CA LYS A 71 -9.84 13.96 -1.72
C LYS A 71 -8.98 15.14 -1.25
N LYS A 72 -8.10 15.62 -2.13
CA LYS A 72 -7.48 16.93 -1.98
C LYS A 72 -8.52 17.98 -2.38
N GLU A 73 -8.97 18.78 -1.42
CA GLU A 73 -9.58 20.08 -1.70
C GLU A 73 -8.51 21.10 -2.12
#